data_AF-A0A7X8L819-F1
#
_entry.id   AF-A0A7X8L819-F1
#
_cell.length_a   1.000
_cell.length_b   1.000
_cell.length_c   1.000
_cell.angle_alpha   90.00
_cell.angle_beta   90.00
_cell.angle_gamma   90.00
#
_symmetry.space_group_name_H-M   'P 1'
#
loop_
_entity.id
_entity.type
_entity.pdbx_description
1 polymer ?
#
loop_
_entity_poly.entity_id
_entity_poly.type
_entity_poly.pdbx_seq_one_letter_code
_entity_poly.pdbx_strand_id
1 'polypeptide(L)'
;MSALAEGLTVTIVGMGITLIALLLLSYILDLFGILSKAKPKEKPEMISEIAEETNIEEEEIEDDLELIAVITAAVAASLNTTTDQLQIRSFRRIGSKGSNWSSNAKQENLQIIE
;
A
#
# COMPACT_ATOMS: atom_id res chain seq x y z
N MET A 1 8.63 48.24 9.72
CA MET A 1 8.91 47.33 10.86
C MET A 1 7.73 46.43 11.22
N SER A 2 6.52 46.62 10.66
CA SER A 2 5.31 45.83 10.94
C SER A 2 5.27 44.45 10.27
N ALA A 3 5.80 44.31 9.04
CA ALA A 3 5.76 43.03 8.31
C ALA A 3 6.51 41.88 8.99
N LEU A 4 7.57 42.18 9.76
CA LEU A 4 8.29 41.16 10.53
C LEU A 4 7.49 40.67 11.74
N ALA A 5 6.71 41.54 12.38
CA ALA A 5 5.85 41.18 13.50
C ALA A 5 4.65 40.33 13.05
N GLU A 6 4.09 40.63 11.88
CA GLU A 6 3.04 39.81 11.25
C GLU A 6 3.57 38.42 10.90
N GLY A 7 4.76 38.34 10.28
CA GLY A 7 5.40 37.05 9.96
C GLY A 7 5.65 36.19 11.20
N LEU A 8 6.15 36.78 12.29
CA LEU A 8 6.33 36.09 13.57
C LEU A 8 5.02 35.57 14.17
N THR A 9 3.92 36.31 14.00
CA THR A 9 2.61 35.88 14.48
C THR A 9 2.13 34.65 13.72
N VAL A 10 2.30 34.64 12.39
CA VAL A 10 1.90 33.51 11.54
C VAL A 10 2.74 32.26 11.84
N THR A 11 4.04 32.39 12.11
CA THR A 11 4.87 31.22 12.45
C THR A 11 4.50 30.63 13.80
N ILE A 12 4.22 31.45 14.81
CA ILE A 12 3.78 30.98 16.13
C ILE A 12 2.41 30.31 16.04
N VAL A 13 1.48 30.88 15.29
CA VAL A 13 0.15 30.27 15.09
C VAL A 13 0.27 28.98 14.29
N GLY A 14 1.04 28.97 13.20
CA GLY A 14 1.26 27.79 12.37
C GLY A 14 1.95 26.65 13.13
N MET A 15 3.04 26.96 13.85
CA MET A 15 3.78 26.01 14.69
C MET A 15 2.92 25.50 15.86
N GLY A 16 2.09 26.37 16.44
CA GLY A 16 1.16 25.99 17.51
C GLY A 16 0.06 25.05 17.02
N ILE A 17 -0.56 25.34 15.88
CA ILE A 17 -1.61 24.50 15.29
C ILE A 17 -1.06 23.13 14.90
N THR A 18 0.14 23.04 14.32
CA THR A 18 0.74 21.74 13.98
C THR A 18 1.08 20.93 15.22
N LEU A 19 1.56 21.56 16.30
CA LEU A 19 1.80 20.90 17.58
C LEU A 19 0.51 20.34 18.20
N ILE A 20 -0.58 21.10 18.15
CA ILE A 20 -1.91 20.65 18.61
C ILE A 20 -2.46 19.55 17.71
N ALA A 21 -2.32 19.67 16.38
CA ALA A 21 -2.81 18.69 15.43
C ALA A 21 -2.14 17.32 15.63
N LEU A 22 -0.82 17.29 15.89
CA LEU A 22 -0.10 16.05 16.21
C LEU A 22 -0.57 15.44 17.53
N LEU A 23 -0.82 16.26 18.56
CA LEU A 23 -1.33 15.78 19.85
C LEU A 23 -2.73 15.17 19.70
N LEU A 24 -3.61 15.82 18.92
CA LEU A 24 -4.94 15.28 18.60
C LEU A 24 -4.85 13.98 17.80
N LEU A 25 -3.95 13.92 16.81
CA LEU A 25 -3.77 12.72 15.99
C LEU A 25 -3.21 11.55 16.80
N SER A 26 -2.25 11.80 17.70
CA SER A 26 -1.76 10.78 18.63
C SER A 26 -2.87 10.28 19.56
N TYR A 27 -3.65 11.21 20.12
CA TYR A 27 -4.71 10.88 21.07
C TYR A 27 -5.82 10.01 20.46
N ILE A 28 -6.24 10.31 19.23
CA ILE A 28 -7.25 9.49 18.55
C ILE A 28 -6.71 8.09 18.23
N LEU A 29 -5.43 7.97 17.83
CA LEU A 29 -4.80 6.67 17.59
C LEU A 29 -4.70 5.83 18.86
N ASP A 30 -4.37 6.43 20.01
CA ASP A 30 -4.34 5.72 21.30
C ASP A 30 -5.74 5.19 21.68
N LEU A 31 -6.78 5.98 21.44
CA LEU A 31 -8.16 5.59 21.71
C LEU A 31 -8.62 4.41 20.82
N PHE A 32 -8.28 4.45 19.53
CA PHE A 32 -8.48 3.31 18.62
C PHE A 32 -7.60 2.10 18.99
N GLY A 33 -6.38 2.33 19.46
CA GLY A 33 -5.46 1.29 19.92
C GLY A 33 -6.01 0.51 21.12
N ILE A 34 -6.66 1.20 22.06
CA ILE A 34 -7.31 0.57 23.22
C ILE A 34 -8.50 -0.30 22.78
N LEU A 35 -9.29 0.15 21.81
CA LEU A 35 -10.38 -0.66 21.23
C LEU A 35 -9.86 -1.88 20.45
N SER A 36 -8.73 -1.75 19.75
CA SER A 36 -8.12 -2.83 18.96
C SER A 36 -7.47 -3.92 19.83
N LYS A 37 -7.07 -3.60 21.07
CA LYS A 37 -6.46 -4.54 22.02
C LYS A 37 -7.41 -5.56 22.65
N ALA A 38 -8.70 -5.56 22.29
CA ALA A 38 -9.69 -6.53 22.75
C ALA A 38 -9.64 -7.90 22.04
N LYS A 39 -8.66 -8.17 21.17
CA LYS A 39 -8.39 -9.54 20.67
C LYS A 39 -7.20 -10.16 21.41
N PRO A 40 -7.42 -11.12 22.31
CA PRO A 40 -6.35 -11.96 22.84
C PRO A 40 -5.60 -12.61 21.69
N LYS A 41 -4.29 -12.41 21.66
CA LYS A 41 -3.39 -13.13 20.75
C LYS A 41 -3.24 -14.54 21.31
N GLU A 42 -4.11 -15.43 20.86
CA GLU A 42 -4.01 -16.86 21.15
C GLU A 42 -2.70 -17.37 20.52
N LYS A 43 -1.83 -17.88 21.37
CA LYS A 43 -0.58 -18.53 21.01
C LYS A 43 -0.92 -19.99 20.73
N PRO A 44 -0.76 -20.53 19.52
CA PRO A 44 -0.86 -21.97 19.36
C PRO A 44 0.49 -22.58 19.78
N GLU A 45 0.43 -23.42 20.80
CA GLU A 45 1.46 -24.40 21.09
C GLU A 45 1.59 -25.40 19.94
N MET A 46 2.84 -25.77 19.71
CA MET A 46 3.32 -26.88 18.89
C MET A 46 2.49 -28.16 19.09
N ILE A 47 1.94 -28.71 17.99
CA ILE A 47 1.60 -30.12 17.89
C ILE A 47 2.33 -30.69 16.67
N SER A 48 3.20 -31.66 16.99
CA SER A 48 3.97 -32.47 16.06
C SER A 48 3.05 -33.31 15.17
N GLU A 49 3.33 -33.29 13.87
CA GLU A 49 3.45 -34.48 13.02
C GLU A 49 2.22 -35.37 12.84
N ILE A 50 1.47 -35.14 11.74
CA ILE A 50 0.75 -36.19 11.01
C ILE A 50 0.93 -35.96 9.50
N ALA A 51 1.74 -36.83 8.90
CA ALA A 51 1.67 -37.41 7.55
C ALA A 51 1.17 -36.57 6.35
N GLU A 52 2.13 -36.23 5.49
CA GLU A 52 2.24 -36.62 4.06
C GLU A 52 1.04 -36.48 3.10
N GLU A 53 1.34 -35.77 2.00
CA GLU A 53 0.65 -35.75 0.69
C GLU A 53 -0.75 -35.12 0.59
N THR A 54 -0.77 -33.82 0.34
CA THR A 54 -1.32 -33.35 -0.94
C THR A 54 -0.52 -32.13 -1.38
N ASN A 55 0.16 -32.24 -2.52
CA ASN A 55 0.70 -31.12 -3.26
C ASN A 55 -0.46 -30.27 -3.80
N ILE A 56 -1.00 -29.42 -2.94
CA ILE A 56 -1.63 -28.18 -3.36
C ILE A 56 -0.57 -27.15 -3.00
N GLU A 57 0.18 -26.70 -4.00
CA GLU A 57 0.69 -25.33 -3.96
C GLU A 57 -0.55 -24.45 -3.76
N GLU A 58 -0.92 -24.25 -2.49
CA GLU A 58 -1.44 -22.97 -2.04
C GLU A 58 -0.31 -22.00 -2.37
N GLU A 59 -0.22 -21.61 -3.64
CA GLU A 59 0.32 -20.33 -4.01
C GLU A 59 -0.37 -19.39 -3.05
N GLU A 60 0.42 -18.86 -2.13
CA GLU A 60 0.11 -17.71 -1.29
C GLU A 60 -0.68 -16.78 -2.21
N ILE A 61 -2.01 -16.80 -2.04
CA ILE A 61 -2.90 -15.82 -2.65
C ILE A 61 -2.50 -14.57 -1.89
N GLU A 62 -1.38 -13.99 -2.30
CA GLU A 62 -0.95 -12.68 -1.86
C GLU A 62 -2.19 -11.83 -2.12
N ASP A 63 -2.74 -11.25 -1.04
CA ASP A 63 -4.07 -10.65 -0.91
C ASP A 63 -4.24 -9.39 -1.79
N ASP A 64 -3.76 -9.43 -3.03
CA ASP A 64 -3.84 -8.42 -4.07
C ASP A 64 -5.24 -8.34 -4.69
N LEU A 65 -6.28 -8.49 -3.86
CA LEU A 65 -7.68 -8.31 -4.24
C LEU A 65 -7.91 -6.91 -4.82
N GLU A 66 -7.15 -5.92 -4.35
CA GLU A 66 -7.12 -4.56 -4.89
C GLU A 66 -6.66 -4.54 -6.36
N LEU A 67 -5.60 -5.28 -6.68
CA LEU A 67 -5.07 -5.37 -8.04
C LEU A 67 -6.04 -6.12 -8.96
N ILE A 68 -6.60 -7.23 -8.49
CA ILE A 68 -7.61 -8.01 -9.22
C ILE A 68 -8.85 -7.15 -9.50
N ALA A 69 -9.31 -6.35 -8.53
CA ALA A 69 -10.46 -5.45 -8.69
C ALA A 69 -10.20 -4.38 -9.75
N VAL A 70 -9.04 -3.72 -9.71
CA VAL A 70 -8.67 -2.69 -10.70
C VAL A 70 -8.54 -3.28 -12.11
N ILE A 71 -7.89 -4.44 -12.25
CA ILE A 71 -7.78 -5.14 -13.54
C ILE A 71 -9.16 -5.53 -14.05
N THR A 72 -10.01 -6.12 -13.21
CA THR A 72 -11.37 -6.55 -13.59
C THR A 72 -12.22 -5.36 -14.01
N ALA A 73 -12.17 -4.25 -13.28
CA ALA A 73 -12.88 -3.02 -13.62
C ALA A 73 -12.40 -2.44 -14.96
N ALA A 74 -11.09 -2.41 -15.20
CA ALA A 74 -10.53 -1.92 -16.46
C ALA A 74 -10.97 -2.79 -17.66
N VAL A 75 -10.92 -4.11 -17.51
CA VAL A 75 -11.38 -5.05 -18.55
C VAL A 75 -12.88 -4.90 -18.78
N ALA A 76 -13.69 -4.87 -17.72
CA ALA A 76 -15.13 -4.65 -17.79
C ALA A 76 -15.48 -3.36 -18.56
N ALA A 77 -14.81 -2.25 -18.24
CA ALA A 77 -14.99 -0.97 -18.92
C ALA A 77 -14.57 -1.04 -20.40
N SER A 78 -13.44 -1.69 -20.72
CA SER A 78 -12.95 -1.81 -22.11
C SER A 78 -13.87 -2.65 -23.00
N LEU A 79 -14.48 -3.69 -22.44
CA LEU A 79 -15.38 -4.59 -23.15
C LEU A 79 -16.85 -4.16 -23.03
N ASN A 80 -17.14 -3.03 -22.38
CA ASN A 80 -18.50 -2.58 -22.04
C ASN A 80 -19.36 -3.70 -21.42
N THR A 81 -18.74 -4.52 -20.56
CA THR A 81 -19.38 -5.65 -19.89
C THR A 81 -19.39 -5.44 -18.37
N THR A 82 -20.14 -6.28 -17.67
CA THR A 82 -20.26 -6.26 -16.22
C THR A 82 -19.21 -7.15 -15.55
N THR A 83 -18.91 -6.88 -14.27
CA THR A 83 -17.79 -7.53 -13.53
C THR A 83 -18.09 -8.95 -13.06
N ASP A 84 -19.36 -9.36 -13.06
CA ASP A 84 -19.86 -10.67 -12.63
C ASP A 84 -19.50 -11.81 -13.61
N GLN A 85 -19.24 -11.49 -14.87
CA GLN A 85 -18.89 -12.48 -15.91
C GLN A 85 -17.38 -12.66 -16.10
N LEU A 86 -16.55 -11.94 -15.36
CA LEU A 86 -15.10 -11.94 -15.51
C LEU A 86 -14.44 -12.60 -14.29
N GLN A 87 -13.62 -13.62 -14.52
CA GLN A 87 -12.86 -14.31 -13.48
C GLN A 87 -11.38 -14.39 -13.86
N ILE A 88 -10.52 -13.81 -13.02
CA ILE A 88 -9.06 -13.85 -13.21
C ILE A 88 -8.53 -15.12 -12.56
N ARG A 89 -8.03 -16.06 -13.39
CA ARG A 89 -7.49 -17.34 -12.92
C ARG A 89 -6.00 -17.28 -12.59
N SER A 90 -5.26 -16.44 -13.29
CA SER A 90 -3.84 -16.21 -13.04
C SER A 90 -3.44 -14.84 -13.59
N PHE A 91 -2.50 -14.20 -12.91
CA PHE A 91 -1.87 -12.98 -13.38
C PHE A 91 -0.37 -13.05 -13.12
N ARG A 92 0.43 -12.47 -14.02
CA ARG A 92 1.90 -12.42 -13.89
C ARG A 92 2.38 -11.03 -14.23
N ARG A 93 3.12 -10.41 -13.30
CA ARG A 93 3.77 -9.12 -13.54
C ARG A 93 5.12 -9.33 -14.24
N ILE A 94 5.23 -8.89 -15.49
CA ILE A 94 6.42 -9.10 -16.33
C ILE A 94 7.51 -8.01 -16.21
N GLY A 95 7.64 -7.33 -15.07
CA GLY A 95 8.42 -6.07 -15.00
C GLY A 95 9.18 -5.74 -13.72
N SER A 96 9.43 -6.69 -12.80
CA SER A 96 10.09 -6.36 -11.52
C SER A 96 11.62 -6.23 -11.60
N LYS A 97 12.27 -6.79 -12.63
CA LYS A 97 13.72 -6.86 -12.73
C LYS A 97 14.18 -6.34 -14.09
N GLY A 98 14.53 -5.06 -14.15
CA GLY A 98 15.21 -4.45 -15.30
C GLY A 98 14.37 -4.43 -16.58
N SER A 99 13.18 -3.82 -16.54
CA SER A 99 12.42 -3.52 -17.76
C SER A 99 13.33 -2.83 -18.80
N ASN A 100 13.25 -3.29 -20.05
CA ASN A 100 13.94 -2.69 -21.19
C ASN A 100 13.67 -1.18 -21.29
N TRP A 101 12.55 -0.69 -20.75
CA TRP A 101 12.27 0.74 -20.64
C TRP A 101 13.31 1.46 -19.76
N SER A 102 13.57 0.94 -18.56
CA SER A 102 14.47 1.57 -17.59
C SER A 102 15.94 1.50 -18.01
N SER A 103 16.33 0.49 -18.79
CA SER A 103 17.68 0.39 -19.34
C SER A 103 17.88 1.33 -20.53
N ASN A 104 16.92 1.38 -21.46
CA ASN A 104 16.96 2.33 -22.59
C ASN A 104 16.97 3.79 -22.10
N ALA A 105 16.18 4.12 -21.07
CA ALA A 105 16.15 5.47 -20.49
C ALA A 105 17.48 5.90 -19.86
N LYS A 106 18.28 4.95 -19.36
CA LYS A 106 19.63 5.22 -18.88
C LYS A 106 20.63 5.32 -20.03
N GLN A 107 20.45 4.53 -21.08
CA GLN A 107 21.33 4.53 -22.25
C GLN A 107 21.20 5.81 -23.09
N GLU A 108 20.00 6.36 -23.26
CA GLU A 108 19.78 7.62 -23.98
C GLU A 108 20.47 8.80 -23.27
N ASN A 109 20.44 8.84 -21.94
CA ASN A 109 20.99 9.95 -21.18
C ASN A 109 22.53 9.94 -21.12
N LEU A 110 23.14 8.75 -21.26
CA LEU A 110 24.61 8.62 -21.33
C LEU A 110 25.17 8.98 -22.71
N GLN A 111 24.41 8.76 -23.78
CA GLN A 111 24.80 9.16 -25.14
C GLN A 111 24.77 10.68 -25.36
N ILE A 112 24.01 11.42 -24.56
CA ILE A 112 23.90 12.89 -24.65
C ILE A 112 25.10 13.60 -23.98
N ILE A 113 25.90 12.87 -23.19
CA ILE A 113 27.02 13.42 -22.39
C ILE A 113 28.40 13.18 -23.06
N GLU A 114 28.48 12.34 -24.10
CA GLU A 114 29.67 12.25 -25.00
C GLU A 114 29.54 13.19 -26.20
#